data_AF-A0A423T3H9-F1
#
_entry.id   AF-A0A423T3H9-F1
#
_cell.length_a   1.000
_cell.length_b   1.000
_cell.length_c   1.000
_cell.angle_alpha   90.00
_cell.angle_beta   90.00
_cell.angle_gamma   90.00
#
_symmetry.space_group_name_H-M   'P 1'
#
loop_
_entity.id
_entity.type
_entity.pdbx_description
1 polymer ?
#
loop_
_entity_poly.entity_id
_entity_poly.type
_entity_poly.pdbx_seq_one_letter_code
_entity_poly.pdbx_strand_id
1 'polypeptide(L)'
;MASGGNSRSSTPDVDYTEADTESDQMDTEDVSKSTETDHHEPCLMPNPIERGIMILRRANSDTEKFAALLMVTKLIKAEQLDEDSKKRIMDAVGLDFLARLLKTSDVPEGCPPFMFKSIALTILTCFISSCVGNPTLYGLIPVLSDIISKPELYDGDLTLVKDSFQCLKSISSERSGRKAIIDFEAVGPLVDAYVAESFCYEEALEILLLVLAEEGPRTWEDEPEAFTKLMDNMAHEFAVDQTERKFNLWSPSWKKDLHKGLSDMILSKLGREQRDKALRLAGVAMESLGVSWILQSDNGSPADGKGRQPSPPINSLAVRLLDRKRVATDYYPHPHISQRGWRGPRPKECFGGFPLPSGKVL
;
A
#
# COMPACT_ATOMS: atom_id res chain seq x y z
N MET A 1 -18.97 -14.89 50.76
CA MET A 1 -18.37 -13.91 51.69
C MET A 1 -18.36 -12.57 50.96
N ALA A 2 -19.26 -11.67 51.34
CA ALA A 2 -19.51 -10.41 50.64
C ALA A 2 -19.09 -9.25 51.55
N SER A 3 -18.25 -8.34 51.03
CA SER A 3 -17.92 -7.06 51.66
C SER A 3 -18.53 -5.94 50.84
N GLY A 4 -19.39 -5.15 51.47
CA GLY A 4 -19.96 -3.93 50.93
C GLY A 4 -19.52 -2.70 51.74
N GLY A 5 -19.27 -1.61 51.02
CA GLY A 5 -19.97 -0.34 51.21
C GLY A 5 -19.68 0.53 52.46
N ASN A 6 -18.86 1.56 52.23
CA ASN A 6 -19.16 2.99 52.42
C ASN A 6 -19.37 3.66 53.81
N SER A 7 -18.57 4.73 53.98
CA SER A 7 -18.97 6.11 54.36
C SER A 7 -18.87 6.61 55.81
N ARG A 8 -18.07 7.69 55.91
CA ARG A 8 -18.33 9.02 56.53
C ARG A 8 -17.99 9.32 58.01
N SER A 9 -17.15 10.38 58.12
CA SER A 9 -17.18 11.55 59.01
C SER A 9 -17.08 11.38 60.54
N SER A 10 -16.13 12.09 61.15
CA SER A 10 -16.39 13.33 61.93
C SER A 10 -15.14 13.75 62.74
N THR A 11 -14.78 15.04 62.66
CA THR A 11 -13.91 15.77 63.60
C THR A 11 -14.66 16.08 64.91
N PRO A 12 -13.97 16.43 66.02
CA PRO A 12 -13.82 17.86 66.39
C PRO A 12 -12.51 18.26 67.12
N ASP A 13 -12.15 19.56 66.95
CA ASP A 13 -11.73 20.63 67.89
C ASP A 13 -10.69 20.35 69.02
N VAL A 14 -9.87 21.26 69.59
CA VAL A 14 -9.97 22.69 69.96
C VAL A 14 -8.56 23.24 70.29
N ASP A 15 -8.16 24.36 69.67
CA ASP A 15 -7.63 25.63 70.21
C ASP A 15 -6.98 25.71 71.62
N TYR A 16 -5.87 26.47 71.76
CA TYR A 16 -5.68 27.55 72.75
C TYR A 16 -4.41 28.38 72.46
N THR A 17 -4.62 29.68 72.55
CA THR A 17 -3.78 30.88 72.37
C THR A 17 -2.73 31.14 73.45
N GLU A 18 -1.66 31.87 73.12
CA GLU A 18 -1.08 32.90 74.01
C GLU A 18 -0.31 33.98 73.22
N ALA A 19 -0.64 35.24 73.50
CA ALA A 19 0.10 36.46 73.13
C ALA A 19 1.15 36.74 74.23
N ASP A 20 2.24 37.48 74.03
CA ASP A 20 2.27 38.95 74.04
C ASP A 20 3.71 39.48 73.87
N THR A 21 3.80 40.63 73.18
CA THR A 21 4.66 41.83 73.40
C THR A 21 6.20 41.71 73.45
N GLU A 22 6.93 42.40 72.55
CA GLU A 22 7.58 43.70 72.85
C GLU A 22 8.27 44.30 71.61
N SER A 23 8.16 45.62 71.53
CA SER A 23 8.59 46.56 70.49
C SER A 23 10.06 46.95 70.58
N ASP A 24 10.70 47.26 69.45
CA ASP A 24 11.54 48.47 69.33
C ASP A 24 11.81 48.85 67.86
N GLN A 25 11.60 50.14 67.59
CA GLN A 25 11.98 50.84 66.36
C GLN A 25 13.46 51.23 66.41
N MET A 26 14.09 51.38 65.24
CA MET A 26 14.68 52.64 64.75
C MET A 26 15.86 52.39 63.80
N ASP A 27 15.66 52.91 62.58
CA ASP A 27 16.61 53.47 61.62
C ASP A 27 17.87 52.68 61.22
N THR A 28 17.86 52.20 59.97
CA THR A 28 19.10 51.99 59.20
C THR A 28 19.06 52.79 57.91
N GLU A 29 20.11 53.60 57.79
CA GLU A 29 20.49 54.44 56.67
C GLU A 29 20.73 53.63 55.40
N ASP A 30 20.36 54.25 54.29
CA ASP A 30 20.70 53.91 52.93
C ASP A 30 22.23 54.02 52.73
N VAL A 31 22.90 52.98 52.22
CA VAL A 31 24.01 53.03 51.25
C VAL A 31 24.38 51.59 50.83
N SER A 32 23.95 51.24 49.62
CA SER A 32 24.70 50.52 48.58
C SER A 32 25.52 49.28 48.97
N LYS A 33 24.92 48.09 48.78
CA LYS A 33 25.69 46.88 48.44
C LYS A 33 24.97 46.12 47.33
N SER A 34 25.58 46.14 46.15
CA SER A 34 25.22 45.34 44.98
C SER A 34 25.24 43.87 45.36
N THR A 35 24.08 43.26 45.57
CA THR A 35 23.92 41.81 45.70
C THR A 35 23.52 41.25 44.35
N GLU A 36 24.42 40.43 43.81
CA GLU A 36 24.17 39.42 42.79
C GLU A 36 22.87 38.68 43.11
N THR A 37 21.81 38.95 42.35
CA THR A 37 20.67 38.04 42.24
C THR A 37 21.09 36.94 41.29
N ASP A 38 21.70 35.91 41.86
CA ASP A 38 21.93 34.63 41.23
C ASP A 38 20.55 34.00 40.95
N HIS A 39 19.98 34.32 39.80
CA HIS A 39 18.84 33.60 39.25
C HIS A 39 19.36 32.22 38.85
N HIS A 40 19.39 31.31 39.83
CA HIS A 40 19.56 29.89 39.59
C HIS A 40 18.28 29.37 38.92
N GLU A 41 18.18 29.64 37.63
CA GLU A 41 17.30 28.91 36.71
C GLU A 41 17.72 27.45 36.80
N PRO A 42 16.84 26.51 37.20
CA PRO A 42 17.22 25.12 37.33
C PRO A 42 17.64 24.65 35.93
N CYS A 43 18.92 24.32 35.81
CA CYS A 43 19.53 23.75 34.61
C CYS A 43 18.90 22.38 34.36
N LEU A 44 17.70 22.39 33.78
CA LEU A 44 17.00 21.23 33.27
C LEU A 44 17.89 20.68 32.17
N MET A 45 18.64 19.64 32.51
CA MET A 45 19.40 18.87 31.53
C MET A 45 18.44 18.52 30.40
N PRO A 46 18.71 18.94 29.14
CA PRO A 46 17.76 18.73 28.06
C PRO A 46 17.40 17.26 27.98
N ASN A 47 16.11 16.96 27.79
CA ASN A 47 15.60 15.61 27.61
C ASN A 47 16.52 14.87 26.61
N PRO A 48 16.81 13.56 26.77
CA PRO A 48 17.57 12.76 25.80
C PRO A 48 17.26 13.06 24.33
N ILE A 49 15.98 13.30 24.00
CA ILE A 49 15.49 13.70 22.66
C ILE A 49 16.01 15.07 22.26
N GLU A 50 15.88 16.08 23.12
CA GLU A 50 16.38 17.45 22.86
C GLU A 50 17.90 17.47 22.73
N ARG A 51 18.59 16.69 23.57
CA ARG A 51 20.03 16.51 23.47
C ARG A 51 20.42 15.87 22.13
N GLY A 52 19.68 14.85 21.69
CA GLY A 52 19.89 14.20 20.39
C GLY A 52 19.67 15.16 19.22
N ILE A 53 18.59 15.93 19.24
CA ILE A 53 18.30 16.97 18.24
C ILE A 53 19.42 18.02 18.20
N MET A 54 19.92 18.45 19.36
CA MET A 54 21.02 19.41 19.45
C MET A 54 22.30 18.86 18.81
N ILE A 55 22.63 17.58 19.04
CA ILE A 55 23.81 16.94 18.45
C ILE A 55 23.65 16.86 16.92
N LEU A 56 22.48 16.44 16.43
CA LEU A 56 22.20 16.35 14.99
C LEU A 56 22.27 17.70 14.27
N ARG A 57 21.73 18.76 14.87
CA ARG A 57 21.76 20.11 14.28
C ARG A 57 23.15 20.74 14.25
N ARG A 58 24.08 20.30 15.10
CA ARG A 58 25.46 20.80 15.12
C ARG A 58 26.34 20.15 14.06
N ALA A 59 25.93 19.03 13.49
CA ALA A 59 26.68 18.33 12.47
C ALA A 59 26.55 19.05 11.11
N ASN A 60 27.69 19.42 10.51
CA ASN A 60 27.74 20.23 9.28
C ASN A 60 28.14 19.41 8.04
N SER A 61 28.65 18.19 8.23
CA SER A 61 29.00 17.27 7.15
C SER A 61 28.21 15.98 7.22
N ASP A 62 28.08 15.25 6.10
CA ASP A 62 27.39 13.97 6.04
C ASP A 62 28.07 12.92 6.98
N THR A 63 29.40 12.97 7.13
CA THR A 63 30.15 12.13 8.08
C THR A 63 29.81 12.49 9.54
N GLU A 64 29.77 13.78 9.89
CA GLU A 64 29.35 14.22 11.23
C GLU A 64 27.89 13.87 11.51
N LYS A 65 27.01 14.01 10.51
CA LYS A 65 25.60 13.66 10.62
C LYS A 65 25.41 12.17 10.87
N PHE A 66 26.17 11.33 10.16
CA PHE A 66 26.16 9.89 10.37
C PHE A 66 26.66 9.53 11.77
N ALA A 67 27.78 10.10 12.22
CA ALA A 67 28.29 9.88 13.58
C ALA A 67 27.32 10.36 14.67
N ALA A 68 26.72 11.54 14.48
CA ALA A 68 25.69 12.09 15.35
C ALA A 68 24.47 11.16 15.42
N LEU A 69 24.02 10.62 14.28
CA LEU A 69 22.89 9.70 14.21
C LEU A 69 23.16 8.39 14.96
N LEU A 70 24.36 7.81 14.80
CA LEU A 70 24.78 6.62 15.57
C LEU A 70 24.91 6.90 17.08
N MET A 71 25.18 8.15 17.47
CA MET A 71 25.15 8.56 18.88
C MET A 71 23.69 8.67 19.37
N VAL A 72 22.81 9.26 18.57
CA VAL A 72 21.39 9.44 18.90
C VAL A 72 20.69 8.09 19.11
N THR A 73 20.97 7.09 18.27
CA THR A 73 20.40 5.73 18.43
C THR A 73 20.84 5.04 19.72
N LYS A 74 21.94 5.47 20.35
CA LYS A 74 22.36 5.00 21.68
C LYS A 74 21.72 5.77 22.83
N LEU A 75 21.34 7.03 22.58
CA LEU A 75 20.81 7.94 23.60
C LEU A 75 19.29 7.83 23.76
N ILE A 76 18.58 7.55 22.67
CA ILE A 76 17.11 7.51 22.64
C ILE A 76 16.66 6.06 22.46
N LYS A 77 15.77 5.60 23.35
CA LYS A 77 15.14 4.29 23.21
C LYS A 77 13.84 4.40 22.40
N ALA A 78 13.45 3.32 21.73
CA ALA A 78 12.27 3.29 20.87
C ALA A 78 10.97 3.65 21.62
N GLU A 79 10.87 3.30 22.90
CA GLU A 79 9.69 3.56 23.74
C GLU A 79 9.51 5.05 24.08
N GLN A 80 10.56 5.87 23.89
CA GLN A 80 10.53 7.31 24.15
C GLN A 80 10.17 8.11 22.89
N LEU A 81 9.95 7.45 21.76
CA LEU A 81 9.75 8.07 20.45
C LEU A 81 8.26 8.20 20.13
N ASP A 82 7.64 9.32 20.52
CA ASP A 82 6.34 9.72 20.01
C ASP A 82 6.44 10.30 18.58
N GLU A 83 5.31 10.42 17.88
CA GLU A 83 5.31 10.92 16.49
C GLU A 83 5.85 12.36 16.39
N ASP A 84 5.60 13.20 17.40
CA ASP A 84 6.14 14.57 17.43
C ASP A 84 7.67 14.58 17.58
N SER A 85 8.24 13.70 18.40
CA SER A 85 9.70 13.56 18.50
C SER A 85 10.31 12.94 17.26
N LYS A 86 9.63 11.96 16.62
CA LYS A 86 10.05 11.40 15.32
C LYS A 86 10.19 12.48 14.26
N LYS A 87 9.17 13.35 14.15
CA LYS A 87 9.19 14.47 13.21
C LYS A 87 10.36 15.42 13.50
N ARG A 88 10.55 15.83 14.77
CA ARG A 88 11.64 16.73 15.15
C ARG A 88 13.04 16.13 14.93
N ILE A 89 13.20 14.82 15.13
CA ILE A 89 14.46 14.11 14.87
C ILE A 89 14.70 14.03 13.37
N MET A 90 13.69 13.65 12.57
CA MET A 90 13.82 13.59 11.11
C MET A 90 14.12 14.96 10.52
N ASP A 91 13.49 16.03 11.01
CA ASP A 91 13.81 17.41 10.62
C ASP A 91 15.26 17.78 10.93
N ALA A 92 15.82 17.27 12.04
CA ALA A 92 17.21 17.50 12.42
C ALA A 92 18.21 16.68 11.60
N VAL A 93 17.88 15.43 11.25
CA VAL A 93 18.68 14.58 10.36
C VAL A 93 18.70 15.19 8.94
N GLY A 94 17.52 15.52 8.44
CA GLY A 94 17.25 16.01 7.10
C GLY A 94 17.12 14.88 6.08
N LEU A 95 16.00 14.84 5.37
CA LEU A 95 15.73 13.82 4.36
C LEU A 95 16.75 13.86 3.19
N ASP A 96 17.28 15.04 2.85
CA ASP A 96 18.29 15.16 1.79
C ASP A 96 19.60 14.44 2.14
N PHE A 97 19.96 14.38 3.42
CA PHE A 97 21.11 13.59 3.88
C PHE A 97 20.87 12.10 3.65
N LEU A 98 19.70 11.58 4.06
CA LEU A 98 19.34 10.18 3.82
C LEU A 98 19.25 9.87 2.32
N ALA A 99 18.72 10.79 1.52
CA ALA A 99 18.64 10.65 0.08
C ALA A 99 20.03 10.55 -0.58
N ARG A 100 20.99 11.36 -0.15
CA ARG A 100 22.39 11.26 -0.60
C ARG A 100 23.03 9.96 -0.14
N LEU A 101 22.78 9.55 1.12
CA LEU A 101 23.32 8.31 1.68
C LEU A 101 22.76 7.05 0.97
N LEU A 102 21.51 7.06 0.55
CA LEU A 102 20.89 5.99 -0.27
C LEU A 102 21.44 5.92 -1.70
N LYS A 103 21.84 7.07 -2.26
CA LYS A 103 22.35 7.18 -3.63
C LYS A 103 23.86 6.98 -3.71
N THR A 104 24.58 7.02 -2.58
CA THR A 104 26.02 6.84 -2.58
C THR A 104 26.39 5.41 -2.96
N SER A 105 27.46 5.29 -3.74
CA SER A 105 28.18 4.03 -3.97
C SER A 105 29.61 4.10 -3.43
N ASP A 106 29.98 5.23 -2.83
CA ASP A 106 31.29 5.46 -2.23
C ASP A 106 31.29 4.89 -0.82
N VAL A 107 31.76 3.66 -0.71
CA VAL A 107 31.81 2.88 0.53
C VAL A 107 33.29 2.56 0.84
N PRO A 108 33.74 2.69 2.10
CA PRO A 108 35.12 2.37 2.47
C PRO A 108 35.55 0.96 2.07
N GLU A 109 36.85 0.79 1.80
CA GLU A 109 37.43 -0.52 1.49
C GLU A 109 37.13 -1.54 2.59
N GLY A 110 36.57 -2.70 2.20
CA GLY A 110 36.19 -3.79 3.11
C GLY A 110 34.73 -3.79 3.55
N CYS A 111 33.93 -2.77 3.18
CA CYS A 111 32.49 -2.75 3.43
C CYS A 111 31.69 -3.13 2.16
N PRO A 112 30.62 -3.94 2.28
CA PRO A 112 29.74 -4.24 1.16
C PRO A 112 29.10 -2.96 0.54
N PRO A 113 28.91 -2.90 -0.79
CA PRO A 113 28.45 -1.70 -1.49
C PRO A 113 27.03 -1.25 -1.09
N PHE A 114 26.24 -2.14 -0.47
CA PHE A 114 24.87 -1.86 -0.03
C PHE A 114 24.76 -1.38 1.43
N MET A 115 25.85 -1.39 2.21
CA MET A 115 25.79 -1.13 3.65
C MET A 115 25.23 0.26 3.99
N PHE A 116 25.68 1.30 3.28
CA PHE A 116 25.13 2.65 3.49
C PHE A 116 23.68 2.77 3.05
N LYS A 117 23.28 2.06 1.98
CA LYS A 117 21.88 1.98 1.57
C LYS A 117 21.02 1.34 2.66
N SER A 118 21.47 0.21 3.20
CA SER A 118 20.79 -0.53 4.27
C SER A 118 20.56 0.35 5.48
N ILE A 119 21.61 0.97 6.00
CA ILE A 119 21.51 1.83 7.18
C ILE A 119 20.58 3.02 6.91
N ALA A 120 20.75 3.71 5.78
CA ALA A 120 19.93 4.84 5.42
C ALA A 120 18.45 4.47 5.30
N LEU A 121 18.16 3.30 4.72
CA LEU A 121 16.80 2.84 4.49
C LEU A 121 16.12 2.36 5.77
N THR A 122 16.84 1.66 6.65
CA THR A 122 16.33 1.28 7.97
C THR A 122 15.96 2.52 8.78
N ILE A 123 16.82 3.53 8.77
CA ILE A 123 16.51 4.82 9.43
C ILE A 123 15.30 5.46 8.76
N LEU A 124 15.28 5.60 7.43
CA LEU A 124 14.16 6.20 6.72
C LEU A 124 12.84 5.50 7.07
N THR A 125 12.84 4.17 7.10
CA THR A 125 11.68 3.34 7.41
C THR A 125 11.16 3.58 8.83
N CYS A 126 12.05 3.79 9.82
CA CYS A 126 11.65 4.15 11.18
C CYS A 126 10.88 5.48 11.28
N PHE A 127 11.14 6.40 10.36
CA PHE A 127 10.62 7.78 10.39
C PHE A 127 9.74 8.11 9.17
N ILE A 128 9.37 7.11 8.37
CA ILE A 128 8.71 7.32 7.08
C ILE A 128 7.39 8.08 7.23
N SER A 129 6.65 7.85 8.32
CA SER A 129 5.41 8.57 8.66
C SER A 129 5.58 10.09 8.71
N SER A 130 6.77 10.56 9.08
CA SER A 130 7.11 11.98 9.17
C SER A 130 7.58 12.58 7.84
N CYS A 131 7.86 11.74 6.82
CA CYS A 131 8.40 12.15 5.52
C CYS A 131 7.36 12.16 4.39
N VAL A 132 6.20 11.53 4.60
CA VAL A 132 5.11 11.48 3.61
C VAL A 132 4.70 12.91 3.22
N GLY A 133 4.51 13.17 1.93
CA GLY A 133 4.27 14.49 1.36
C GLY A 133 5.53 15.26 0.93
N ASN A 134 6.75 14.81 1.31
CA ASN A 134 7.99 15.49 0.93
C ASN A 134 8.44 15.09 -0.49
N PRO A 135 8.68 16.03 -1.43
CA PRO A 135 9.15 15.73 -2.78
C PRO A 135 10.48 14.96 -2.84
N THR A 136 11.40 15.19 -1.90
CA THR A 136 12.67 14.46 -1.83
C THR A 136 12.43 12.97 -1.60
N LEU A 137 11.38 12.59 -0.84
CA LEU A 137 11.02 11.19 -0.62
C LEU A 137 10.60 10.52 -1.93
N TYR A 138 9.77 11.19 -2.73
CA TYR A 138 9.34 10.65 -4.02
C TYR A 138 10.51 10.51 -5.00
N GLY A 139 11.50 11.42 -4.94
CA GLY A 139 12.75 11.30 -5.69
C GLY A 139 13.65 10.11 -5.29
N LEU A 140 13.24 9.30 -4.31
CA LEU A 140 13.87 8.02 -3.96
C LEU A 140 13.18 6.82 -4.61
N ILE A 141 11.96 6.96 -5.15
CA ILE A 141 11.22 5.86 -5.77
C ILE A 141 12.07 5.06 -6.76
N PRO A 142 12.82 5.67 -7.70
CA PRO A 142 13.66 4.91 -8.63
C PRO A 142 14.74 4.05 -7.94
N VAL A 143 15.30 4.53 -6.81
CA VAL A 143 16.29 3.77 -6.03
C VAL A 143 15.64 2.59 -5.33
N LEU A 144 14.44 2.78 -4.78
CA LEU A 144 13.67 1.71 -4.15
C LEU A 144 13.25 0.66 -5.18
N SER A 145 12.79 1.09 -6.36
CA SER A 145 12.46 0.22 -7.49
C SER A 145 13.65 -0.63 -7.93
N ASP A 146 14.84 -0.05 -8.07
CA ASP A 146 16.06 -0.80 -8.44
C ASP A 146 16.42 -1.87 -7.42
N ILE A 147 16.23 -1.59 -6.12
CA ILE A 147 16.48 -2.56 -5.04
C ILE A 147 15.52 -3.74 -5.12
N ILE A 148 14.21 -3.49 -5.26
CA ILE A 148 13.20 -4.56 -5.28
C ILE A 148 13.24 -5.40 -6.56
N SER A 149 13.75 -4.86 -7.67
CA SER A 149 13.91 -5.60 -8.92
C SER A 149 15.09 -6.56 -8.92
N LYS A 150 16.03 -6.42 -7.99
CA LYS A 150 17.28 -7.20 -7.94
C LYS A 150 17.58 -7.72 -6.53
N PRO A 151 16.64 -8.44 -5.90
CA PRO A 151 16.81 -8.93 -4.53
C PRO A 151 18.06 -9.82 -4.36
N GLU A 152 18.47 -10.54 -5.40
CA GLU A 152 19.65 -11.43 -5.44
C GLU A 152 20.98 -10.69 -5.21
N LEU A 153 21.04 -9.37 -5.46
CA LEU A 153 22.22 -8.56 -5.15
C LEU A 153 22.37 -8.30 -3.64
N TYR A 154 21.34 -8.62 -2.86
CA TYR A 154 21.21 -8.30 -1.45
C TYR A 154 20.91 -9.54 -0.59
N ASP A 155 21.27 -10.74 -1.04
CA ASP A 155 21.08 -11.99 -0.26
C ASP A 155 21.67 -11.91 1.16
N GLY A 156 22.74 -11.11 1.34
CA GLY A 156 23.36 -10.87 2.65
C GLY A 156 22.58 -9.90 3.57
N ASP A 157 21.59 -9.19 3.04
CA ASP A 157 20.79 -8.20 3.78
C ASP A 157 19.39 -8.01 3.16
N LEU A 158 18.56 -9.03 3.26
CA LEU A 158 17.15 -8.98 2.82
C LEU A 158 16.31 -7.93 3.56
N THR A 159 16.82 -7.38 4.68
CA THR A 159 16.14 -6.28 5.39
C THR A 159 16.07 -5.03 4.53
N LEU A 160 17.08 -4.78 3.69
CA LEU A 160 17.08 -3.68 2.72
C LEU A 160 15.92 -3.79 1.71
N VAL A 161 15.65 -5.00 1.20
CA VAL A 161 14.55 -5.23 0.26
C VAL A 161 13.20 -5.02 0.96
N LYS A 162 13.04 -5.55 2.17
CA LYS A 162 11.84 -5.38 2.98
C LYS A 162 11.56 -3.91 3.31
N ASP A 163 12.59 -3.18 3.75
CA ASP A 163 12.50 -1.75 4.06
C ASP A 163 12.14 -0.93 2.81
N SER A 164 12.58 -1.37 1.62
CA SER A 164 12.22 -0.75 0.33
C SER A 164 10.72 -0.88 0.04
N PHE A 165 10.17 -2.08 0.19
CA PHE A 165 8.72 -2.30 0.06
C PHE A 165 7.94 -1.50 1.11
N GLN A 166 8.41 -1.45 2.36
CA GLN A 166 7.75 -0.69 3.41
C GLN A 166 7.71 0.81 3.09
N CYS A 167 8.79 1.37 2.54
CA CYS A 167 8.83 2.74 2.06
C CYS A 167 7.84 2.98 0.91
N LEU A 168 7.85 2.12 -0.12
CA LEU A 168 6.94 2.23 -1.27
C LEU A 168 5.46 2.11 -0.86
N LYS A 169 5.13 1.22 0.07
CA LYS A 169 3.78 1.08 0.64
C LYS A 169 3.35 2.32 1.41
N SER A 170 4.26 2.89 2.20
CA SER A 170 4.01 4.14 2.94
C SER A 170 3.78 5.32 2.00
N ILE A 171 4.58 5.43 0.92
CA ILE A 171 4.40 6.44 -0.14
C ILE A 171 3.04 6.29 -0.82
N SER A 172 2.68 5.05 -1.18
CA SER A 172 1.44 4.77 -1.92
C SER A 172 0.18 5.09 -1.10
N SER A 173 0.28 5.09 0.24
CA SER A 173 -0.84 5.45 1.11
C SER A 173 -1.34 6.89 0.90
N GLU A 174 -0.51 7.77 0.33
CA GLU A 174 -0.86 9.15 0.01
C GLU A 174 -1.15 9.34 -1.49
N ARG A 175 -2.10 10.24 -1.82
CA ARG A 175 -2.48 10.53 -3.20
C ARG A 175 -1.32 11.05 -4.07
N SER A 176 -0.51 11.97 -3.56
CA SER A 176 0.67 12.47 -4.27
C SER A 176 1.73 11.38 -4.46
N GLY A 177 1.88 10.49 -3.47
CA GLY A 177 2.79 9.35 -3.57
C GLY A 177 2.36 8.35 -4.63
N ARG A 178 1.07 8.00 -4.75
CA ARG A 178 0.58 7.13 -5.84
C ARG A 178 0.87 7.68 -7.22
N LYS A 179 0.65 8.97 -7.41
CA LYS A 179 1.00 9.64 -8.68
C LYS A 179 2.49 9.55 -8.95
N ALA A 180 3.32 9.78 -7.93
CA ALA A 180 4.76 9.64 -8.07
C ALA A 180 5.19 8.21 -8.41
N ILE A 181 4.54 7.17 -7.87
CA ILE A 181 4.82 5.77 -8.23
C ILE A 181 4.61 5.53 -9.73
N ILE A 182 3.55 6.12 -10.31
CA ILE A 182 3.28 6.05 -11.76
C ILE A 182 4.29 6.91 -12.52
N ASP A 183 4.45 8.18 -12.14
CA ASP A 183 5.29 9.16 -12.84
C ASP A 183 6.80 8.77 -12.81
N PHE A 184 7.23 7.96 -11.84
CA PHE A 184 8.60 7.42 -11.75
C PHE A 184 8.73 5.97 -12.28
N GLU A 185 7.75 5.47 -13.04
CA GLU A 185 7.79 4.16 -13.72
C GLU A 185 8.09 2.99 -12.74
N ALA A 186 7.51 3.04 -11.55
CA ALA A 186 7.70 2.00 -10.54
C ALA A 186 6.68 0.86 -10.64
N VAL A 187 5.68 0.95 -11.53
CA VAL A 187 4.64 -0.09 -11.68
C VAL A 187 5.23 -1.35 -12.32
N GLY A 188 6.05 -1.24 -13.37
CA GLY A 188 6.76 -2.35 -13.98
C GLY A 188 7.61 -3.16 -12.99
N PRO A 189 8.55 -2.54 -12.25
CA PRO A 189 9.34 -3.18 -11.20
C PRO A 189 8.50 -3.94 -10.15
N LEU A 190 7.35 -3.39 -9.74
CA LEU A 190 6.45 -4.04 -8.79
C LEU A 190 5.76 -5.26 -9.41
N VAL A 191 5.31 -5.16 -10.66
CA VAL A 191 4.73 -6.30 -11.39
C VAL A 191 5.77 -7.39 -11.58
N ASP A 192 7.00 -7.03 -11.94
CA ASP A 192 8.10 -7.97 -12.13
C ASP A 192 8.44 -8.71 -10.84
N ALA A 193 8.53 -7.98 -9.72
CA ALA A 193 8.74 -8.58 -8.40
C ALA A 193 7.61 -9.56 -8.02
N TYR A 194 6.35 -9.22 -8.35
CA TYR A 194 5.21 -10.09 -8.13
C TYR A 194 5.29 -11.38 -8.96
N VAL A 195 5.45 -11.23 -10.27
CA VAL A 195 5.42 -12.34 -11.24
C VAL A 195 6.62 -13.26 -11.10
N ALA A 196 7.77 -12.73 -10.71
CA ALA A 196 8.97 -13.52 -10.43
C ALA A 196 8.90 -14.25 -9.08
N GLU A 197 7.83 -14.07 -8.29
CA GLU A 197 7.71 -14.58 -6.91
C GLU A 197 8.95 -14.24 -6.06
N SER A 198 9.45 -13.01 -6.22
CA SER A 198 10.63 -12.52 -5.52
C SER A 198 10.43 -12.45 -4.00
N PHE A 199 11.50 -12.25 -3.23
CA PHE A 199 11.37 -12.01 -1.79
C PHE A 199 10.41 -10.84 -1.51
N CYS A 200 9.44 -11.02 -0.62
CA CYS A 200 8.38 -10.03 -0.33
C CYS A 200 7.50 -9.64 -1.54
N TYR A 201 7.23 -10.57 -2.45
CA TYR A 201 6.35 -10.33 -3.60
C TYR A 201 4.89 -10.02 -3.23
N GLU A 202 4.41 -10.48 -2.07
CA GLU A 202 3.04 -10.17 -1.60
C GLU A 202 2.87 -8.67 -1.35
N GLU A 203 3.89 -8.03 -0.80
CA GLU A 203 3.94 -6.59 -0.58
C GLU A 203 3.88 -5.81 -1.91
N ALA A 204 4.49 -6.35 -2.98
CA ALA A 204 4.40 -5.76 -4.31
C ALA A 204 2.95 -5.73 -4.81
N LEU A 205 2.22 -6.84 -4.67
CA LEU A 205 0.82 -6.92 -5.05
C LEU A 205 -0.06 -5.98 -4.22
N GLU A 206 0.16 -5.90 -2.91
CA GLU A 206 -0.58 -4.97 -2.04
C GLU A 206 -0.41 -3.51 -2.47
N ILE A 207 0.81 -3.11 -2.84
CA ILE A 207 1.11 -1.77 -3.35
C ILE A 207 0.39 -1.54 -4.68
N LEU A 208 0.49 -2.49 -5.62
CA LEU A 208 -0.18 -2.42 -6.92
C LEU A 208 -1.69 -2.26 -6.78
N LEU A 209 -2.31 -3.05 -5.90
CA LEU A 209 -3.75 -2.96 -5.62
C LEU A 209 -4.13 -1.61 -5.02
N LEU A 210 -3.29 -1.04 -4.15
CA LEU A 210 -3.53 0.26 -3.54
C LEU A 210 -3.45 1.40 -4.56
N VAL A 211 -2.47 1.36 -5.47
CA VAL A 211 -2.36 2.34 -6.57
C VAL A 211 -3.53 2.21 -7.53
N LEU A 212 -3.84 0.97 -7.95
CA LEU A 212 -4.91 0.65 -8.88
C LEU A 212 -6.29 1.07 -8.36
N ALA A 213 -6.58 0.83 -7.08
CA ALA A 213 -7.88 1.14 -6.49
C ALA A 213 -8.23 2.63 -6.58
N GLU A 214 -7.22 3.51 -6.55
CA GLU A 214 -7.39 4.96 -6.44
C GLU A 214 -7.10 5.70 -7.74
N GLU A 215 -6.07 5.30 -8.49
CA GLU A 215 -5.68 5.94 -9.76
C GLU A 215 -6.31 5.25 -10.99
N GLY A 216 -6.79 4.01 -10.83
CA GLY A 216 -7.56 3.30 -11.85
C GLY A 216 -6.75 3.02 -13.12
N PRO A 217 -7.32 3.25 -14.32
CA PRO A 217 -6.66 2.98 -15.61
C PRO A 217 -5.36 3.76 -15.81
N ARG A 218 -5.21 4.92 -15.16
CA ARG A 218 -4.02 5.76 -15.27
C ARG A 218 -2.74 5.05 -14.84
N THR A 219 -2.87 4.09 -13.93
CA THR A 219 -1.76 3.22 -13.48
C THR A 219 -1.01 2.54 -14.63
N TRP A 220 -1.69 2.32 -15.77
CA TRP A 220 -1.18 1.53 -16.88
C TRP A 220 -0.95 2.34 -18.16
N GLU A 221 -1.14 3.68 -18.13
CA GLU A 221 -1.06 4.52 -19.33
C GLU A 221 0.34 4.46 -19.95
N ASP A 222 1.37 4.55 -19.11
CA ASP A 222 2.77 4.54 -19.54
C ASP A 222 3.35 3.11 -19.64
N GLU A 223 2.79 2.16 -18.88
CA GLU A 223 3.26 0.76 -18.80
C GLU A 223 2.15 -0.28 -19.11
N PRO A 224 1.56 -0.30 -20.33
CA PRO A 224 0.46 -1.21 -20.66
C PRO A 224 0.89 -2.70 -20.74
N GLU A 225 2.18 -2.96 -20.97
CA GLU A 225 2.75 -4.31 -20.96
C GLU A 225 2.74 -4.90 -19.54
N ALA A 226 2.97 -4.07 -18.51
CA ALA A 226 2.92 -4.48 -17.11
C ALA A 226 1.52 -4.94 -16.71
N PHE A 227 0.47 -4.26 -17.20
CA PHE A 227 -0.92 -4.70 -17.00
C PHE A 227 -1.16 -6.10 -17.58
N THR A 228 -0.76 -6.31 -18.84
CA THR A 228 -0.96 -7.59 -19.52
C THR A 228 -0.23 -8.71 -18.79
N LYS A 229 1.04 -8.46 -18.40
CA LYS A 229 1.87 -9.40 -17.64
C LYS A 229 1.25 -9.76 -16.29
N LEU A 230 0.77 -8.77 -15.54
CA LEU A 230 0.09 -8.99 -14.26
C LEU A 230 -1.18 -9.83 -14.45
N MET A 231 -2.02 -9.47 -15.41
CA MET A 231 -3.29 -10.16 -15.66
C MET A 231 -3.09 -11.60 -16.13
N ASP A 232 -2.12 -11.85 -17.01
CA ASP A 232 -1.78 -13.20 -17.46
C ASP A 232 -1.28 -14.06 -16.30
N ASN A 233 -0.40 -13.51 -15.46
CA ASN A 233 0.09 -14.22 -14.27
C ASN A 233 -1.03 -14.51 -13.27
N MET A 234 -1.87 -13.51 -12.94
CA MET A 234 -3.01 -13.71 -12.04
C MET A 234 -4.03 -14.72 -12.58
N ALA A 235 -4.28 -14.74 -13.89
CA ALA A 235 -5.15 -15.72 -14.52
C ALA A 235 -4.54 -17.14 -14.45
N HIS A 236 -3.23 -17.26 -14.63
CA HIS A 236 -2.51 -18.52 -14.46
C HIS A 236 -2.55 -19.01 -13.01
N GLU A 237 -2.22 -18.15 -12.04
CA GLU A 237 -2.32 -18.45 -10.61
C GLU A 237 -3.73 -18.89 -10.23
N PHE A 238 -4.76 -18.18 -10.72
CA PHE A 238 -6.15 -18.58 -10.46
C PHE A 238 -6.48 -19.96 -11.06
N ALA A 239 -5.90 -20.33 -12.20
CA ALA A 239 -6.14 -21.64 -12.79
C ALA A 239 -5.47 -22.77 -11.99
N VAL A 240 -4.27 -22.52 -11.46
CA VAL A 240 -3.42 -23.54 -10.82
C VAL A 240 -3.67 -23.62 -9.30
N ASP A 241 -3.81 -22.49 -8.61
CA ASP A 241 -3.98 -22.43 -7.16
C ASP A 241 -5.31 -23.06 -6.72
N GLN A 242 -5.23 -23.95 -5.73
CA GLN A 242 -6.36 -24.64 -5.10
C GLN A 242 -6.49 -24.32 -3.60
N THR A 243 -5.67 -23.39 -3.09
CA THR A 243 -5.67 -22.97 -1.68
C THR A 243 -6.73 -21.91 -1.40
N GLU A 244 -6.93 -21.57 -0.12
CA GLU A 244 -7.83 -20.48 0.28
C GLU A 244 -7.36 -19.10 -0.21
N ARG A 245 -6.06 -18.92 -0.47
CA ARG A 245 -5.48 -17.65 -0.95
C ARG A 245 -6.13 -17.19 -2.26
N LYS A 246 -6.44 -18.12 -3.15
CA LYS A 246 -7.24 -17.90 -4.37
C LYS A 246 -8.53 -17.10 -4.13
N PHE A 247 -9.19 -17.26 -2.99
CA PHE A 247 -10.47 -16.61 -2.72
C PHE A 247 -10.32 -15.24 -2.06
N ASN A 248 -9.15 -14.95 -1.47
CA ASN A 248 -8.89 -13.66 -0.81
C ASN A 248 -8.67 -12.53 -1.82
N LEU A 249 -7.97 -12.82 -2.93
CA LEU A 249 -7.73 -11.83 -3.99
C LEU A 249 -8.98 -11.55 -4.84
N TRP A 250 -9.83 -12.57 -5.02
CA TRP A 250 -10.97 -12.52 -5.93
C TRP A 250 -12.27 -12.39 -5.13
N SER A 251 -12.41 -11.27 -4.41
CA SER A 251 -13.64 -10.94 -3.67
C SER A 251 -14.89 -11.03 -4.57
N PRO A 252 -16.01 -11.58 -4.10
CA PRO A 252 -17.25 -11.69 -4.89
C PRO A 252 -17.81 -10.34 -5.39
N SER A 253 -17.26 -9.21 -4.96
CA SER A 253 -17.55 -7.87 -5.51
C SER A 253 -17.24 -7.75 -7.01
N TRP A 254 -16.20 -8.44 -7.52
CA TRP A 254 -15.81 -8.34 -8.94
C TRP A 254 -16.96 -8.70 -9.88
N LYS A 255 -17.87 -9.59 -9.46
CA LYS A 255 -19.07 -9.94 -10.24
C LYS A 255 -19.99 -8.74 -10.41
N LYS A 256 -20.19 -7.93 -9.37
CA LYS A 256 -21.01 -6.72 -9.42
C LYS A 256 -20.32 -5.63 -10.25
N ASP A 257 -19.02 -5.47 -10.06
CA ASP A 257 -18.23 -4.46 -10.79
C ASP A 257 -18.14 -4.79 -12.28
N LEU A 258 -17.95 -6.08 -12.62
CA LEU A 258 -18.02 -6.57 -14.01
C LEU A 258 -19.40 -6.35 -14.62
N HIS A 259 -20.48 -6.60 -13.87
CA HIS A 259 -21.85 -6.39 -14.35
C HIS A 259 -22.10 -4.91 -14.67
N LYS A 260 -21.69 -4.02 -13.75
CA LYS A 260 -21.78 -2.57 -13.92
C LYS A 260 -20.96 -2.10 -15.11
N GLY A 261 -19.67 -2.46 -15.19
CA GLY A 261 -18.79 -2.06 -16.28
C GLY A 261 -19.29 -2.53 -17.65
N LEU A 262 -19.75 -3.77 -17.76
CA LEU A 262 -20.34 -4.28 -19.00
C LEU A 262 -21.66 -3.59 -19.35
N SER A 263 -22.50 -3.30 -18.36
CA SER A 263 -23.72 -2.51 -18.55
C SER A 263 -23.39 -1.13 -19.09
N ASP A 264 -22.43 -0.43 -18.49
CA ASP A 264 -21.98 0.89 -18.94
C ASP A 264 -21.42 0.85 -20.35
N MET A 265 -20.58 -0.15 -20.70
CA MET A 265 -20.02 -0.29 -22.05
C MET A 265 -21.09 -0.62 -23.11
N ILE A 266 -22.06 -1.46 -22.80
CA ILE A 266 -23.10 -1.88 -23.75
C ILE A 266 -24.17 -0.78 -23.92
N LEU A 267 -24.50 -0.06 -22.85
CA LEU A 267 -25.53 0.98 -22.82
C LEU A 267 -25.01 2.34 -23.28
N SER A 268 -23.69 2.58 -23.24
CA SER A 268 -23.07 3.82 -23.70
C SER A 268 -22.97 3.91 -25.24
N LYS A 269 -22.67 5.13 -25.72
CA LYS A 269 -22.51 5.46 -27.14
C LYS A 269 -21.13 5.06 -27.69
N LEU A 270 -20.61 3.89 -27.33
CA LEU A 270 -19.30 3.41 -27.82
C LEU A 270 -19.34 2.97 -29.29
N GLY A 271 -18.16 2.74 -29.89
CA GLY A 271 -18.03 2.18 -31.24
C GLY A 271 -18.54 0.73 -31.35
N ARG A 272 -18.83 0.27 -32.58
CA ARG A 272 -19.32 -1.10 -32.84
C ARG A 272 -18.35 -2.18 -32.32
N GLU A 273 -17.05 -1.97 -32.49
CA GLU A 273 -16.02 -2.92 -32.09
C GLU A 273 -15.93 -3.09 -30.56
N GLN A 274 -15.94 -1.98 -29.81
CA GLN A 274 -15.87 -2.01 -28.35
C GLN A 274 -17.11 -2.65 -27.73
N ARG A 275 -18.30 -2.38 -28.30
CA ARG A 275 -19.53 -3.09 -27.92
C ARG A 275 -19.49 -4.58 -28.25
N ASP A 276 -18.87 -4.98 -29.36
CA ASP A 276 -18.74 -6.40 -29.71
C ASP A 276 -17.87 -7.14 -28.69
N LYS A 277 -16.73 -6.55 -28.30
CA LYS A 277 -15.84 -7.06 -27.25
C LYS A 277 -16.57 -7.19 -25.90
N ALA A 278 -17.30 -6.15 -25.49
CA ALA A 278 -18.10 -6.17 -24.27
C ALA A 278 -19.21 -7.25 -24.31
N LEU A 279 -19.90 -7.41 -25.43
CA LEU A 279 -20.95 -8.42 -25.58
C LEU A 279 -20.40 -9.85 -25.56
N ARG A 280 -19.21 -10.09 -26.15
CA ARG A 280 -18.52 -11.39 -26.06
C ARG A 280 -18.16 -11.70 -24.61
N LEU A 281 -17.58 -10.74 -23.89
CA LEU A 281 -17.25 -10.90 -22.48
C LEU A 281 -18.51 -11.14 -21.63
N ALA A 282 -19.59 -10.40 -21.88
CA ALA A 282 -20.88 -10.61 -21.22
C ALA A 282 -21.48 -12.00 -21.50
N GLY A 283 -21.29 -12.53 -22.72
CA GLY A 283 -21.69 -13.89 -23.07
C GLY A 283 -20.93 -14.95 -22.27
N VAL A 284 -19.60 -14.84 -22.20
CA VAL A 284 -18.76 -15.76 -21.40
C VAL A 284 -19.06 -15.63 -19.91
N ALA A 285 -19.31 -14.41 -19.42
CA ALA A 285 -19.72 -14.18 -18.03
C ALA A 285 -21.10 -14.78 -17.74
N MET A 286 -22.05 -14.75 -18.69
CA MET A 286 -23.36 -15.41 -18.55
C MET A 286 -23.24 -16.91 -18.36
N GLU A 287 -22.37 -17.55 -19.15
CA GLU A 287 -22.17 -19.00 -19.13
C GLU A 287 -21.57 -19.46 -17.81
N SER A 288 -20.70 -18.64 -17.20
CA SER A 288 -20.00 -18.96 -15.97
C SER A 288 -20.72 -18.51 -14.69
N LEU A 289 -21.36 -17.34 -14.70
CA LEU A 289 -22.04 -16.74 -13.52
C LEU A 289 -23.55 -17.01 -13.49
N GLY A 290 -24.10 -17.53 -14.59
CA GLY A 290 -25.51 -17.86 -14.72
C GLY A 290 -26.41 -16.67 -15.11
N VAL A 291 -27.63 -16.99 -15.54
CA VAL A 291 -28.61 -16.02 -16.04
C VAL A 291 -29.05 -15.02 -14.97
N SER A 292 -29.07 -15.45 -13.70
CA SER A 292 -29.44 -14.60 -12.56
C SER A 292 -28.47 -13.43 -12.36
N TRP A 293 -27.20 -13.57 -12.76
CA TRP A 293 -26.22 -12.49 -12.69
C TRP A 293 -26.52 -11.39 -13.72
N ILE A 294 -26.87 -11.75 -14.95
CA ILE A 294 -27.23 -10.80 -16.01
C ILE A 294 -28.51 -10.02 -15.70
N LEU A 295 -29.45 -10.68 -15.03
CA LEU A 295 -30.73 -10.12 -14.64
C LEU A 295 -30.66 -9.23 -13.39
N GLN A 296 -29.47 -9.04 -12.79
CA GLN A 296 -29.31 -8.09 -11.70
C GLN A 296 -29.63 -6.69 -12.21
N SER A 297 -30.76 -6.13 -11.78
CA SER A 297 -31.07 -4.71 -11.91
C SER A 297 -30.45 -3.99 -10.72
N ASP A 298 -29.81 -2.84 -10.97
CA ASP A 298 -29.36 -1.95 -9.92
C ASP A 298 -30.60 -1.46 -9.15
N ASN A 299 -30.94 -2.18 -8.07
CA ASN A 299 -32.12 -1.89 -7.27
C ASN A 299 -31.81 -0.68 -6.39
N GLY A 300 -32.07 0.51 -6.91
CA GLY A 300 -32.33 1.67 -6.05
C GLY A 300 -33.57 1.36 -5.19
N SER A 301 -33.37 1.25 -3.87
CA SER A 301 -34.30 1.19 -2.73
C SER A 301 -35.69 0.51 -2.88
N PRO A 302 -36.13 -0.25 -1.86
CA PRO A 302 -37.42 -0.93 -1.90
C PRO A 302 -38.55 0.07 -1.68
N ALA A 303 -39.27 0.43 -2.73
CA ALA A 303 -40.60 1.01 -2.62
C ALA A 303 -41.65 -0.09 -2.82
N ASP A 304 -42.27 -0.45 -1.71
CA ASP A 304 -43.58 -1.08 -1.52
C ASP A 304 -44.14 -2.04 -2.59
N GLY A 305 -44.25 -3.31 -2.15
CA GLY A 305 -45.50 -4.06 -2.13
C GLY A 305 -46.39 -4.02 -3.38
N LYS A 306 -46.20 -4.99 -4.27
CA LYS A 306 -47.25 -5.94 -4.72
C LYS A 306 -46.68 -6.88 -5.78
N GLY A 307 -47.03 -8.16 -5.64
CA GLY A 307 -46.57 -9.24 -6.52
C GLY A 307 -46.82 -8.96 -8.00
N ARG A 308 -45.73 -8.62 -8.71
CA ARG A 308 -45.50 -8.93 -10.11
C ARG A 308 -44.03 -9.26 -10.24
N GLN A 309 -43.73 -10.34 -10.96
CA GLN A 309 -42.37 -10.60 -11.45
C GLN A 309 -41.80 -9.31 -12.04
N PRO A 310 -40.67 -8.78 -11.53
CA PRO A 310 -40.09 -7.58 -12.08
C PRO A 310 -39.65 -7.91 -13.51
N SER A 311 -40.32 -7.32 -14.49
CA SER A 311 -39.79 -7.28 -15.85
C SER A 311 -38.44 -6.55 -15.75
N PRO A 312 -37.35 -7.11 -16.29
CA PRO A 312 -36.06 -6.45 -16.19
C PRO A 312 -36.19 -5.10 -16.91
N PRO A 313 -35.72 -3.99 -16.32
CA PRO A 313 -35.87 -2.67 -16.91
C PRO A 313 -35.34 -2.68 -18.35
N ILE A 314 -35.93 -1.85 -19.22
CA ILE A 314 -35.58 -1.73 -20.66
C ILE A 314 -34.07 -1.46 -20.86
N ASN A 315 -33.41 -0.91 -19.83
CA ASN A 315 -31.97 -0.64 -19.78
C ASN A 315 -31.17 -1.74 -19.06
N SER A 316 -31.70 -2.95 -18.92
CA SER A 316 -30.94 -4.07 -18.36
C SER A 316 -30.02 -4.70 -19.40
N LEU A 317 -28.85 -5.15 -18.96
CA LEU A 317 -27.89 -5.94 -19.74
C LEU A 317 -28.58 -7.09 -20.50
N ALA A 318 -29.54 -7.73 -19.83
CA ALA A 318 -30.37 -8.81 -20.35
C ALA A 318 -31.15 -8.43 -21.62
N VAL A 319 -31.81 -7.28 -21.63
CA VAL A 319 -32.64 -6.83 -22.76
C VAL A 319 -31.79 -6.60 -24.01
N ARG A 320 -30.60 -5.99 -23.87
CA ARG A 320 -29.69 -5.73 -25.00
C ARG A 320 -29.01 -6.99 -25.55
N LEU A 321 -28.69 -7.96 -24.69
CA LEU A 321 -28.19 -9.26 -25.13
C LEU A 321 -29.24 -10.06 -25.93
N LEU A 322 -30.51 -9.97 -25.52
CA LEU A 322 -31.63 -10.59 -26.23
C LEU A 322 -31.93 -9.90 -27.57
N ASP A 323 -31.80 -8.57 -27.64
CA ASP A 323 -32.02 -7.80 -28.86
C ASP A 323 -31.03 -8.19 -29.98
N ARG A 324 -29.79 -8.56 -29.64
CA ARG A 324 -28.79 -9.00 -30.62
C ARG A 324 -28.91 -10.47 -31.01
N LYS A 325 -29.46 -11.35 -30.15
CA LYS A 325 -29.82 -12.72 -30.59
C LYS A 325 -30.82 -12.67 -31.75
N ARG A 326 -31.72 -11.67 -31.79
CA ARG A 326 -32.59 -11.42 -32.96
C ARG A 326 -31.81 -10.96 -34.19
N VAL A 327 -30.86 -10.04 -34.04
CA VAL A 327 -30.07 -9.50 -35.17
C VAL A 327 -29.05 -10.51 -35.73
N ALA A 328 -28.53 -11.44 -34.91
CA ALA A 328 -27.61 -12.48 -35.37
C ALA A 328 -28.30 -13.59 -36.20
N THR A 329 -29.60 -13.84 -35.97
CA THR A 329 -30.40 -14.75 -36.81
C THR A 329 -30.70 -14.20 -38.21
N ASP A 330 -30.55 -12.89 -38.44
CA ASP A 330 -30.81 -12.27 -39.74
C ASP A 330 -29.60 -12.27 -40.70
N TYR A 331 -28.42 -12.70 -40.23
CA TYR A 331 -27.18 -12.70 -41.03
C TYR A 331 -26.66 -14.08 -41.46
N TYR A 332 -27.34 -15.17 -41.06
CA TYR A 332 -27.06 -16.52 -41.57
C TYR A 332 -28.38 -17.18 -42.00
N PRO A 333 -28.65 -17.32 -43.31
CA PRO A 333 -29.77 -18.14 -43.74
C PRO A 333 -29.49 -19.59 -43.33
N HIS A 334 -30.41 -20.18 -42.56
CA HIS A 334 -30.44 -21.61 -42.27
C HIS A 334 -30.29 -22.41 -43.57
N PRO A 335 -29.36 -23.38 -43.67
CA PRO A 335 -29.38 -24.30 -44.80
C PRO A 335 -30.60 -25.21 -44.66
N HIS A 336 -31.39 -25.29 -45.72
CA HIS A 336 -32.48 -26.23 -45.89
C HIS A 336 -32.06 -27.64 -45.47
N ILE A 337 -32.72 -28.18 -44.45
CA ILE A 337 -32.65 -29.60 -44.11
C ILE A 337 -33.39 -30.36 -45.22
N SER A 338 -32.63 -30.84 -46.22
CA SER A 338 -33.07 -31.91 -47.10
C SER A 338 -32.82 -33.25 -46.38
N GLN A 339 -33.91 -33.91 -45.98
CA GLN A 339 -33.87 -35.30 -45.52
C GLN A 339 -33.32 -36.22 -46.62
N ARG A 340 -32.03 -36.57 -46.56
CA ARG A 340 -31.50 -37.82 -47.12
C ARG A 340 -30.36 -38.30 -46.22
N GLY A 341 -30.51 -39.54 -45.77
CA GLY A 341 -29.72 -40.13 -44.68
C GLY A 341 -28.22 -40.15 -44.93
N TRP A 342 -27.47 -39.96 -43.86
CA TRP A 342 -26.03 -40.19 -43.81
C TRP A 342 -25.72 -41.17 -42.68
N ARG A 343 -25.18 -42.33 -43.06
CA ARG A 343 -24.54 -43.29 -42.15
C ARG A 343 -23.22 -42.68 -41.68
N GLY A 344 -22.98 -42.65 -40.38
CA GLY A 344 -21.71 -42.17 -39.82
C GLY A 344 -20.53 -43.11 -40.15
N PRO A 345 -19.30 -42.58 -40.31
CA PRO A 345 -18.09 -43.39 -40.33
C PRO A 345 -17.56 -43.66 -38.90
N ARG A 346 -17.05 -44.88 -38.68
CA ARG A 346 -16.39 -45.33 -37.45
C ARG A 346 -14.95 -44.80 -37.35
N PRO A 347 -14.37 -44.70 -36.13
CA PRO A 347 -13.08 -44.07 -35.90
C PRO A 347 -11.91 -45.05 -36.09
N LYS A 348 -10.94 -44.71 -36.94
CA LYS A 348 -9.56 -45.21 -36.88
C LYS A 348 -8.58 -44.20 -37.46
N GLU A 349 -7.41 -44.17 -36.82
CA GLU A 349 -6.10 -43.69 -37.31
C GLU A 349 -5.85 -42.18 -37.32
N CYS A 350 -5.10 -41.72 -36.31
CA CYS A 350 -3.97 -40.78 -36.43
C CYS A 350 -3.27 -40.62 -35.07
N PHE A 351 -2.43 -41.59 -34.68
CA PHE A 351 -1.33 -41.36 -33.74
C PHE A 351 -0.05 -41.32 -34.57
N GLY A 352 0.46 -40.10 -34.83
CA GLY A 352 1.78 -39.88 -35.42
C GLY A 352 2.79 -39.67 -34.30
N GLY A 353 3.65 -40.68 -34.06
CA GLY A 353 4.73 -40.62 -33.09
C GLY A 353 5.91 -39.77 -33.58
N PHE A 354 6.47 -38.98 -32.66
CA PHE A 354 7.77 -38.31 -32.80
C PHE A 354 8.91 -39.28 -32.46
N PRO A 355 10.10 -39.17 -33.10
CA PRO A 355 11.25 -40.02 -32.82
C PRO A 355 12.12 -39.46 -31.67
N LEU A 356 12.60 -40.36 -30.80
CA LEU A 356 13.63 -40.10 -29.78
C LEU A 356 15.04 -40.19 -30.37
N PRO A 357 16.02 -39.35 -29.94
CA PRO A 357 17.41 -39.51 -30.32
C PRO A 357 18.13 -40.55 -29.44
N SER A 358 19.02 -41.31 -30.07
CA SER A 358 19.81 -42.38 -29.48
C SER A 358 21.24 -41.94 -29.12
N GLY A 359 21.77 -42.46 -28.01
CA GLY A 359 23.20 -42.55 -27.69
C GLY A 359 23.57 -41.90 -26.35
N LYS A 360 24.42 -42.46 -25.49
CA LYS A 360 25.23 -43.69 -25.46
C LYS A 360 25.51 -43.96 -23.97
N VAL A 361 25.48 -45.24 -23.60
CA VAL A 361 26.02 -45.74 -22.33
C VAL A 361 27.51 -46.00 -22.54
N LEU A 362 28.34 -45.33 -21.75
CA LEU A 362 29.49 -45.89 -21.01
C LEU A 362 29.89 -44.91 -19.91
#